data_AF-A0AAV1LW60-F1
#
_entry.id   AF-A0AAV1LW60-F1
#
_cell.length_a   1.000
_cell.length_b   1.000
_cell.length_c   1.000
_cell.angle_alpha   90.00
_cell.angle_beta   90.00
_cell.angle_gamma   90.00
#
_symmetry.space_group_name_H-M   'P 1'
#
loop_
_entity.id
_entity.type
_entity.pdbx_description
1 polymer ?
#
loop_
_entity_poly.entity_id
_entity_poly.type
_entity_poly.pdbx_seq_one_letter_code
_entity_poly.pdbx_strand_id
1 'polypeptide(L)'
;MTEQVNAYMVWGCCVGELENENYFSSISCNKAFHHACTNCEAALRNSTNWTCPTCSGKSPKPPRDDNAPVRFNSNVTVRGARRQALSSLPTTSCNSLNTDDVRDIVQDVIQNELSTLLTKLNVTITALVGEEL
;
A
#
# COMPACT_ATOMS: atom_id res chain seq x y z
N MET A 1 22.89 -2.11 -37.75
CA MET A 1 21.90 -3.02 -37.12
C MET A 1 22.35 -3.22 -35.68
N THR A 2 21.92 -2.33 -34.79
CA THR A 2 22.27 -2.40 -33.36
C THR A 2 21.15 -3.13 -32.66
N GLU A 3 21.48 -4.31 -32.14
CA GLU A 3 20.63 -5.18 -31.33
C GLU A 3 19.97 -4.37 -30.21
N GLN A 4 18.63 -4.31 -30.25
CA GLN A 4 17.85 -3.86 -29.11
C GLN A 4 18.00 -4.93 -28.03
N VAL A 5 18.75 -4.60 -26.98
CA VAL A 5 18.81 -5.37 -25.75
C VAL A 5 17.40 -5.33 -25.16
N ASN A 6 16.67 -6.42 -25.31
CA ASN A 6 15.33 -6.58 -24.76
C ASN A 6 15.49 -6.65 -23.22
N ALA A 7 15.38 -5.49 -22.56
CA ALA A 7 15.47 -5.39 -21.12
C ALA A 7 14.23 -6.07 -20.53
N TYR A 8 14.37 -7.33 -20.11
CA TYR A 8 13.30 -8.06 -19.44
C TYR A 8 12.92 -7.30 -18.16
N MET A 9 11.69 -6.81 -18.12
CA MET A 9 11.18 -6.04 -16.99
C MET A 9 10.71 -7.02 -15.91
N VAL A 10 11.34 -6.98 -14.74
CA VAL A 10 11.00 -7.88 -13.63
C VAL A 10 9.92 -7.25 -12.74
N TRP A 11 8.76 -7.90 -12.70
CA TRP A 11 7.64 -7.48 -11.85
C TRP A 11 7.86 -7.84 -10.37
N GLY A 12 7.49 -6.92 -9.49
CA GLY A 12 7.60 -7.07 -8.04
C GLY A 12 6.26 -7.17 -7.29
N CYS A 13 5.14 -6.99 -7.98
CA CYS A 13 3.80 -6.94 -7.37
C CYS A 13 2.90 -8.12 -7.73
N CYS A 14 2.78 -8.45 -9.02
CA CYS A 14 1.95 -9.54 -9.51
C CYS A 14 2.69 -10.30 -10.62
N VAL A 15 2.16 -11.46 -10.96
CA VAL A 15 2.70 -12.34 -12.02
C VAL A 15 2.08 -12.00 -13.40
N GLY A 16 1.18 -11.02 -13.44
CA GLY A 16 0.52 -10.60 -14.68
C GLY A 16 1.41 -9.69 -15.52
N GLU A 17 1.64 -10.08 -16.77
CA GLU A 17 2.23 -9.23 -17.81
C GLU A 17 1.15 -8.31 -18.37
N LEU A 18 0.78 -7.28 -17.60
CA LEU A 18 -0.06 -6.21 -18.12
C LEU A 18 0.87 -5.19 -18.79
N GLU A 19 1.18 -5.45 -20.06
CA GLU A 19 2.21 -4.74 -20.83
C GLU A 19 1.93 -3.24 -21.08
N ASN A 20 0.78 -2.70 -20.66
CA ASN A 20 0.35 -1.33 -20.98
C ASN A 20 -0.11 -0.49 -19.78
N GLU A 21 0.21 -0.88 -18.55
CA GLU A 21 -0.18 -0.10 -17.36
C GLU A 21 0.94 0.83 -16.87
N ASN A 22 0.56 2.01 -16.36
CA ASN A 22 1.48 2.90 -15.67
C ASN A 22 2.15 2.15 -14.50
N TYR A 23 3.48 2.20 -14.43
CA TYR A 23 4.26 1.51 -13.42
C TYR A 23 5.30 2.41 -12.76
N PHE A 24 5.70 2.02 -11.56
CA PHE A 24 6.84 2.57 -10.84
C PHE A 24 8.00 1.58 -10.82
N SER A 25 9.21 2.07 -11.03
CA SER A 25 10.44 1.33 -10.81
C SER A 25 11.02 1.68 -9.44
N SER A 26 11.26 0.69 -8.59
CA SER A 26 11.92 0.95 -7.30
C SER A 26 13.43 1.12 -7.46
N ILE A 27 13.99 2.21 -6.95
CA ILE A 27 15.44 2.45 -6.97
C ILE A 27 16.27 1.43 -6.18
N SER A 28 15.65 0.72 -5.22
CA SER A 28 16.36 -0.19 -4.31
C SER A 28 16.49 -1.61 -4.86
N CYS A 29 15.50 -2.07 -5.61
CA CYS A 29 15.47 -3.44 -6.13
C CYS A 29 15.33 -3.52 -7.65
N ASN A 30 15.23 -2.38 -8.35
CA ASN A 30 15.04 -2.27 -9.79
C ASN A 30 13.88 -3.10 -10.35
N LYS A 31 12.89 -3.43 -9.50
CA LYS A 31 11.66 -4.10 -9.93
C LYS A 31 10.59 -3.09 -10.27
N ALA A 32 9.71 -3.49 -11.18
CA ALA A 32 8.55 -2.74 -11.59
C ALA A 32 7.28 -3.11 -10.80
N PHE A 33 6.45 -2.12 -10.55
CA PHE A 33 5.22 -2.24 -9.78
C PHE A 33 4.11 -1.45 -10.46
N HIS A 34 2.96 -2.08 -10.73
CA HIS A 34 1.79 -1.37 -11.24
C HIS A 34 1.33 -0.31 -10.24
N HIS A 35 0.88 0.84 -10.73
CA HIS A 35 0.25 1.86 -9.90
C HIS A 35 -0.86 1.25 -9.02
N ALA A 36 -1.75 0.47 -9.64
CA ALA A 36 -2.88 -0.18 -8.97
C ALA A 36 -2.43 -1.12 -7.84
N CYS A 37 -1.31 -1.82 -8.01
CA CYS A 37 -0.79 -2.73 -6.99
C CYS A 37 -0.10 -2.02 -5.82
N THR A 38 0.33 -0.77 -5.98
CA THR A 38 1.08 -0.07 -4.93
C THR A 38 0.19 0.72 -3.97
N ASN A 39 -1.09 0.92 -4.30
CA ASN A 39 -2.08 1.72 -3.55
C ASN A 39 -1.49 3.06 -3.00
N CYS A 40 -0.57 3.66 -3.75
CA CYS A 40 0.26 4.76 -3.27
C CYS A 40 0.03 5.99 -4.14
N GLU A 41 -0.91 6.85 -3.75
CA GLU A 41 -1.13 8.14 -4.41
C GLU A 41 0.11 9.04 -4.36
N ALA A 42 0.96 8.86 -3.33
CA ALA A 42 2.20 9.61 -3.17
C ALA A 42 3.23 9.33 -4.29
N ALA A 43 3.17 8.14 -4.91
CA ALA A 43 4.10 7.76 -5.95
C ALA A 43 3.88 8.57 -7.26
N LEU A 44 2.68 9.13 -7.47
CA LEU A 44 2.37 10.02 -8.61
C LEU A 44 3.17 11.33 -8.61
N ARG A 45 3.69 11.76 -7.44
CA ARG A 45 4.30 13.09 -7.32
C ARG A 45 5.79 13.13 -7.64
N ASN A 46 6.52 12.02 -7.53
CA ASN A 46 7.96 11.94 -7.81
C ASN A 46 8.39 10.50 -8.15
N SER A 47 8.37 10.12 -9.44
CA SER A 47 8.71 8.77 -9.90
C SER A 47 10.21 8.44 -9.80
N THR A 48 11.09 9.43 -9.72
CA THR A 48 12.54 9.23 -9.84
C THR A 48 13.21 8.64 -8.60
N ASN A 49 12.62 8.81 -7.41
CA ASN A 49 13.20 8.35 -6.14
C ASN A 49 12.29 7.36 -5.38
N TRP A 50 11.34 6.74 -6.07
CA TRP A 50 10.37 5.87 -5.43
C TRP A 50 11.01 4.56 -4.95
N THR A 51 10.67 4.15 -3.72
CA THR A 51 11.11 2.88 -3.12
C THR A 51 9.91 2.02 -2.77
N CYS A 52 9.91 0.75 -3.17
CA CYS A 52 8.76 -0.12 -2.94
C CYS A 52 8.62 -0.45 -1.44
N PRO A 53 7.40 -0.78 -0.95
CA PRO A 53 7.17 -1.05 0.47
C PRO A 53 8.09 -2.11 1.07
N THR A 54 8.41 -3.15 0.29
CA THR A 54 9.31 -4.24 0.68
C THR A 54 10.76 -3.77 0.88
N CYS A 55 11.19 -2.73 0.16
CA CYS A 55 12.51 -2.12 0.30
C CYS A 55 12.51 -1.01 1.35
N SER A 56 11.44 -0.23 1.46
CA SER A 56 11.29 0.84 2.45
C SER A 56 11.33 0.33 3.90
N GLY A 57 10.84 -0.88 4.16
CA GLY A 57 10.92 -1.53 5.48
C GLY A 57 12.31 -2.09 5.83
N LYS A 58 13.25 -2.13 4.89
CA LYS A 58 14.62 -2.60 5.16
C LYS A 58 15.45 -1.40 5.60
N SER A 59 15.99 -1.47 6.81
CA SER A 59 16.97 -0.49 7.30
C SER A 59 18.06 -0.28 6.24
N PRO A 60 18.50 0.96 5.96
CA PRO A 60 19.54 1.20 4.98
C PRO A 60 20.76 0.34 5.32
N LYS A 61 21.17 -0.54 4.42
CA LYS A 61 22.48 -1.19 4.55
C LYS A 61 23.50 -0.05 4.42
N PRO A 62 24.39 0.16 5.39
CA PRO A 62 25.43 1.17 5.26
C PRO A 62 26.20 0.90 3.96
N PRO A 63 26.51 1.94 3.16
CA PRO A 63 27.29 1.75 1.95
C PRO A 63 28.60 1.07 2.37
N ARG A 64 28.90 -0.05 1.72
CA ARG A 64 30.16 -0.75 1.92
C ARG A 64 31.24 0.10 1.26
N ASP A 65 31.84 0.97 2.05
CA ASP A 65 33.00 1.74 1.61
C ASP A 65 34.21 0.81 1.59
N ASP A 66 34.52 0.27 0.41
CA ASP A 66 35.64 -0.65 0.20
C ASP A 66 37.02 0.06 0.31
N ASN A 67 37.06 1.38 0.56
CA ASN A 67 38.29 2.17 0.66
C ASN A 67 38.59 2.75 2.06
N ALA A 68 37.82 2.41 3.09
CA ALA A 68 38.13 2.85 4.45
C ALA A 68 39.14 1.88 5.12
N PRO A 69 40.35 2.32 5.51
CA PRO A 69 41.26 1.46 6.25
C PRO A 69 40.66 1.13 7.62
N VAL A 70 40.59 -0.17 7.96
CA VAL A 70 40.12 -0.67 9.24
C VAL A 70 41.10 -0.24 10.33
N ARG A 71 40.88 0.95 10.93
CA ARG A 71 41.61 1.38 12.12
C ARG A 71 40.99 0.69 13.34
N PHE A 72 41.56 -0.45 13.72
CA PHE A 72 41.25 -1.09 14.99
C PHE A 72 41.79 -0.20 16.12
N ASN A 73 40.91 0.55 16.77
CA ASN A 73 41.28 1.44 17.87
C ASN A 73 40.98 0.74 19.19
N SER A 74 42.00 0.26 19.90
CA SER A 74 41.88 -0.51 21.15
C SER A 74 41.31 0.27 22.34
N ASN A 75 41.08 1.58 22.17
CA ASN A 75 40.53 2.47 23.20
C ASN A 75 39.03 2.76 23.03
N VAL A 76 38.32 2.04 22.17
CA VAL A 76 36.85 2.12 22.13
C VAL A 76 36.29 1.38 23.33
N THR A 77 35.98 2.13 24.39
CA THR A 77 35.13 1.63 25.47
C THR A 77 33.80 1.22 24.84
N VAL A 78 33.50 -0.07 24.90
CA VAL A 78 32.19 -0.60 24.50
C VAL A 78 31.17 0.01 25.44
N ARG A 79 30.56 1.14 25.03
CA ARG A 79 29.43 1.73 25.75
C ARG A 79 28.35 0.64 25.78
N GLY A 80 28.07 0.13 26.97
CA GLY A 80 27.12 -0.95 27.20
C GLY A 80 25.80 -0.71 26.48
N ALA A 81 25.21 -1.79 25.97
CA ALA A 81 23.99 -1.77 25.18
C ALA A 81 22.95 -0.82 25.80
N ARG A 82 22.73 0.33 25.15
CA ARG A 82 21.64 1.24 25.50
C ARG A 82 20.36 0.45 25.26
N ARG A 83 19.60 0.17 26.32
CA ARG A 83 18.27 -0.45 26.20
C ARG A 83 17.47 0.34 25.16
N GLN A 84 16.94 -0.35 24.16
CA GLN A 84 16.04 0.25 23.17
C GLN A 84 14.86 0.87 23.92
N ALA A 85 14.62 2.17 23.72
CA ALA A 85 13.41 2.80 24.19
C ALA A 85 12.24 2.25 23.35
N LEU A 86 11.30 1.56 23.99
CA LEU A 86 10.04 1.08 23.40
C LEU A 86 9.06 2.26 23.20
N SER A 87 9.46 3.29 22.47
CA SER A 87 8.63 4.49 22.31
C SER A 87 8.91 5.23 21.00
N SER A 88 8.57 4.59 19.89
CA SER A 88 7.83 5.29 18.85
C SER A 88 7.11 4.26 17.99
N LEU A 89 5.80 4.41 17.91
CA LEU A 89 4.95 3.66 16.99
C LEU A 89 5.52 3.87 15.58
N PRO A 90 5.76 2.83 14.78
CA PRO A 90 6.15 3.04 13.40
C PRO A 90 5.01 3.79 12.74
N THR A 91 5.29 4.98 12.20
CA THR A 91 4.38 5.69 11.32
C THR A 91 4.33 4.95 9.99
N THR A 92 3.77 3.73 10.01
CA THR A 92 3.19 3.10 8.83
C THR A 92 1.94 3.92 8.48
N SER A 93 2.16 5.08 7.86
CA SER A 93 1.15 5.70 7.01
C SER A 93 1.08 4.89 5.73
N CYS A 94 0.57 3.66 5.82
CA CYS A 94 0.02 2.97 4.69
C CYS A 94 -1.28 2.32 5.14
N ASN A 95 -2.36 2.75 4.50
CA ASN A 95 -3.71 2.19 4.56
C ASN A 95 -4.43 2.37 5.90
N SER A 96 -4.71 3.63 6.27
CA SER A 96 -6.01 3.92 6.88
C SER A 96 -7.03 3.77 5.76
N LEU A 97 -7.75 2.65 5.70
CA LEU A 97 -9.09 2.68 5.12
C LEU A 97 -9.77 3.88 5.79
N ASN A 98 -10.08 4.93 5.03
CA ASN A 98 -10.70 6.10 5.63
C ASN A 98 -11.98 5.59 6.28
N THR A 99 -12.13 5.81 7.58
CA THR A 99 -13.32 5.37 8.33
C THR A 99 -14.61 5.91 7.70
N ASP A 100 -14.48 6.99 6.93
CA ASP A 100 -15.55 7.61 6.15
C ASP A 100 -15.98 6.73 4.97
N ASP A 101 -15.05 6.08 4.23
CA ASP A 101 -15.41 5.14 3.16
C ASP A 101 -16.22 3.95 3.71
N VAL A 102 -15.82 3.44 4.89
CA VAL A 102 -16.55 2.36 5.55
C VAL A 102 -17.92 2.84 6.04
N ARG A 103 -18.00 4.08 6.55
CA ARG A 103 -19.25 4.69 7.01
C ARG A 103 -20.24 4.85 5.85
N ASP A 104 -19.77 5.31 4.70
CA ASP A 104 -20.61 5.53 3.51
C ASP A 104 -21.17 4.19 3.00
N ILE A 105 -20.35 3.14 2.92
CA ILE A 105 -20.79 1.80 2.53
C ILE A 105 -21.86 1.27 3.49
N VAL A 106 -21.64 1.40 4.80
CA VAL A 106 -22.61 0.94 5.81
C VAL A 106 -23.91 1.72 5.72
N GLN A 107 -23.83 3.03 5.50
CA GLN A 107 -25.00 3.89 5.36
C GLN A 107 -25.84 3.52 4.13
N ASP A 108 -25.18 3.29 2.98
CA ASP A 108 -25.86 2.89 1.74
C ASP A 108 -26.59 1.54 1.90
N VAL A 109 -25.96 0.55 2.53
CA VAL A 109 -26.58 -0.76 2.77
C VAL A 109 -27.81 -0.63 3.66
N ILE A 110 -27.70 0.11 4.78
CA ILE A 110 -28.82 0.29 5.71
C ILE A 110 -29.98 1.04 5.02
N GLN A 111 -29.68 2.09 4.27
CA GLN A 111 -30.69 2.88 3.57
C GLN A 111 -31.44 2.05 2.52
N ASN A 112 -30.72 1.20 1.79
CA ASN A 112 -31.31 0.34 0.77
C ASN A 112 -32.22 -0.75 1.37
N GLU A 113 -31.78 -1.39 2.46
CA GLU A 113 -32.57 -2.40 3.17
C GLU A 113 -33.83 -1.80 3.81
N LEU A 114 -33.73 -0.64 4.47
CA LEU A 114 -34.88 0.04 5.05
C LEU A 114 -35.91 0.47 3.99
N SER A 115 -35.42 1.01 2.87
CA SER A 115 -36.29 1.38 1.75
C SER A 115 -37.03 0.17 1.19
N THR A 116 -36.32 -0.94 1.01
CA THR A 116 -36.89 -2.21 0.55
C THR A 116 -37.95 -2.74 1.50
N LEU A 117 -37.70 -2.71 2.81
CA LEU A 117 -38.66 -3.14 3.83
C LEU A 117 -39.91 -2.25 3.85
N LEU A 118 -39.75 -0.93 3.77
CA LEU A 118 -40.88 0.00 3.71
C LEU A 118 -41.73 -0.20 2.46
N THR A 119 -41.11 -0.44 1.30
CA THR A 119 -41.86 -0.77 0.07
C THR A 119 -42.64 -2.06 0.23
N LYS A 120 -42.02 -3.13 0.77
CA LYS A 120 -42.71 -4.40 1.01
C LYS A 120 -43.88 -4.25 1.99
N LEU A 121 -43.68 -3.47 3.05
CA LEU A 121 -44.72 -3.20 4.05
C LEU A 121 -45.89 -2.44 3.42
N ASN A 122 -45.62 -1.39 2.62
CA ASN A 122 -46.67 -0.66 1.91
C ASN A 122 -47.46 -1.57 0.95
N VAL A 123 -46.76 -2.39 0.16
CA VAL A 123 -47.42 -3.36 -0.74
C VAL A 123 -48.31 -4.31 0.06
N THR A 124 -47.82 -4.80 1.20
CA THR A 124 -48.57 -5.74 2.06
C THR A 124 -49.82 -5.08 2.65
N ILE A 125 -49.70 -3.85 3.15
CA ILE A 125 -50.84 -3.10 3.68
C ILE A 125 -51.88 -2.84 2.58
N THR A 126 -51.45 -2.39 1.40
CA THR A 126 -52.37 -2.13 0.28
C THR A 126 -53.08 -3.40 -0.17
N ALA A 127 -52.39 -4.54 -0.19
CA ALA A 127 -53.00 -5.83 -0.50
C ALA A 127 -54.07 -6.23 0.54
N LEU A 128 -53.73 -6.16 1.84
CA LEU A 128 -54.66 -6.52 2.91
C LEU A 128 -55.89 -5.60 2.95
N VAL A 129 -55.70 -4.28 2.78
CA VAL A 129 -56.83 -3.33 2.74
C VAL A 129 -57.68 -3.53 1.50
N GLY A 130 -57.07 -3.88 0.36
CA GLY A 130 -57.80 -4.16 -0.88
C GLY A 130 -58.57 -5.47 -0.87
N GLU A 131 -58.16 -6.45 -0.06
CA GLU A 131 -58.90 -7.71 0.15
C GLU A 131 -60.08 -7.56 1.13
N GLU A 132 -60.03 -6.60 2.04
CA GLU A 132 -61.07 -6.35 3.07
C GLU A 132 -62.15 -5.33 2.62
N LEU A 133 -62.02 -4.72 1.43
CA LEU A 133 -62.97 -3.78 0.82
C LEU A 133 -63.80 -4.44 -0.28
#